data_AF-A0A0F5HL97-F1
#
_entry.id   AF-A0A0F5HL97-F1
#
_cell.length_a   1.000
_cell.length_b   1.000
_cell.length_c   1.000
_cell.angle_alpha   90.00
_cell.angle_beta   90.00
_cell.angle_gamma   90.00
#
_symmetry.space_group_name_H-M   'P 1'
#
loop_
_entity.id
_entity.type
_entity.pdbx_description
1 polymer ?
#
loop_
_entity_poly.entity_id
_entity_poly.type
_entity_poly.pdbx_seq_one_letter_code
_entity_poly.pdbx_strand_id
1 'polypeptide(L)'
;MAIFNALAPEVILGSDILKFNPASIMSHTYCLDENQWKQTTAPVRPSTYIGPYKGCGKVKENTPHQGITQQYQQPQYIHQYPAYIPSYQQYWG
;
A
#
# COMPACT_ATOMS: atom_id res chain seq x y z
N MET A 1 6.54 11.99 7.41
CA MET A 1 6.54 12.40 8.84
C MET A 1 5.11 12.49 9.30
N ALA A 2 4.77 11.91 10.45
CA ALA A 2 3.47 12.10 11.08
C ALA A 2 3.61 13.15 12.19
N ILE A 3 2.64 14.05 12.31
CA ILE A 3 2.60 15.08 13.35
C ILE A 3 1.35 14.81 14.20
N PHE A 4 1.55 14.66 15.51
CA PHE A 4 0.49 14.41 16.47
C PHE A 4 0.33 15.62 17.40
N ASN A 5 -0.91 15.97 17.73
CA ASN A 5 -1.22 16.99 18.71
C ASN A 5 -1.20 16.40 20.13
N ALA A 6 -0.06 15.84 20.54
CA ALA A 6 0.16 15.26 21.86
C ALA A 6 1.66 15.29 22.21
N LEU A 7 2.01 15.56 23.49
CA LEU A 7 3.40 15.57 23.95
C LEU A 7 4.05 14.19 23.88
N ALA A 8 3.26 13.13 24.09
CA ALA A 8 3.65 11.74 23.90
C ALA A 8 2.47 11.00 23.23
N PRO A 9 2.52 10.75 21.91
CA PRO A 9 1.44 10.05 21.24
C PRO A 9 1.43 8.58 21.66
N GLU A 10 0.27 8.11 22.11
CA GLU A 10 0.02 6.69 22.30
C GLU A 10 -0.24 6.03 20.95
N VAL A 11 0.38 4.88 20.72
CA VAL A 11 0.25 4.14 19.47
C VAL A 11 -0.12 2.71 19.78
N ILE A 12 -1.25 2.28 19.24
CA ILE A 12 -1.62 0.86 19.18
C ILE A 12 -1.29 0.39 17.77
N LEU A 13 -0.37 -0.57 17.66
CA LEU A 13 0.04 -1.08 16.35
C LEU A 13 -1.01 -2.05 15.81
N GLY A 14 -1.21 -2.04 14.50
CA GLY A 14 -2.13 -2.98 13.85
C GLY A 14 -1.77 -4.44 14.15
N SER A 15 -0.48 -4.76 14.28
CA SER A 15 -0.02 -6.09 14.70
C SER A 15 -0.48 -6.48 16.10
N ASP A 16 -0.57 -5.53 17.03
CA ASP A 16 -1.04 -5.75 18.39
C ASP A 16 -2.55 -5.98 18.42
N ILE A 17 -3.32 -5.22 17.62
CA ILE A 17 -4.76 -5.44 17.43
C ILE A 17 -5.00 -6.87 16.92
N LEU A 18 -4.26 -7.30 15.90
CA LEU A 18 -4.40 -8.63 15.31
C LEU A 18 -3.98 -9.75 16.27
N LYS A 19 -2.97 -9.51 17.13
CA LYS A 19 -2.39 -10.54 17.98
C LYS A 19 -3.09 -10.70 19.33
N PHE A 20 -3.50 -9.60 19.95
CA PHE A 20 -3.98 -9.58 21.33
C PHE A 20 -5.50 -9.56 21.47
N ASN A 21 -6.24 -9.26 20.40
CA ASN A 21 -7.68 -9.42 20.43
C ASN A 21 -8.04 -10.91 20.41
N PRO A 22 -8.83 -11.42 21.38
CA PRO A 22 -9.27 -12.80 21.36
C PRO A 22 -9.99 -13.13 20.06
N ALA A 23 -9.71 -14.31 19.51
CA ALA A 23 -10.26 -14.73 18.22
C ALA A 23 -11.80 -14.72 18.22
N SER A 24 -12.42 -15.10 19.34
CA SER A 24 -13.89 -15.08 19.53
C SER A 24 -14.49 -13.68 19.47
N ILE A 25 -13.76 -12.65 19.90
CA ILE A 25 -14.21 -11.26 19.79
C ILE A 25 -14.16 -10.82 18.33
N MET A 26 -13.06 -11.07 17.63
CA MET A 26 -12.94 -10.70 16.21
C MET A 26 -13.94 -11.45 15.32
N SER A 27 -14.16 -12.74 15.58
CA SER A 27 -15.13 -13.55 14.84
C SER A 27 -16.57 -13.09 15.07
N HIS A 28 -16.95 -12.83 16.32
CA HIS A 28 -18.30 -12.36 16.64
C HIS A 28 -18.56 -10.93 16.15
N THR A 29 -17.61 -10.01 16.34
CA THR A 29 -17.78 -8.59 15.97
C THR A 29 -17.89 -8.40 14.45
N TYR A 30 -17.17 -9.19 13.66
CA TYR A 30 -17.09 -9.02 12.20
C TYR A 30 -17.69 -10.19 11.41
N CYS A 31 -18.43 -11.09 12.06
CA CYS A 31 -19.02 -12.28 11.44
C CYS A 31 -18.01 -13.13 10.66
N LEU A 32 -16.80 -13.32 11.21
CA LEU A 32 -15.73 -14.11 10.60
C LEU A 32 -15.72 -15.55 11.12
N ASP A 33 -15.14 -16.48 10.35
CA ASP A 33 -14.80 -17.80 10.87
C ASP A 33 -13.64 -17.70 11.87
N GLU A 34 -13.88 -18.14 13.11
CA GLU A 34 -12.90 -18.02 14.20
C GLU A 34 -11.63 -18.85 13.94
N ASN A 35 -11.76 -20.02 13.31
CA ASN A 35 -10.62 -20.89 13.05
C ASN A 35 -9.75 -20.33 11.94
N GLN A 36 -10.36 -19.79 10.88
CA GLN A 36 -9.67 -19.08 9.80
C GLN A 36 -8.98 -17.83 10.33
N TRP A 37 -9.61 -17.08 11.24
CA TRP A 37 -8.97 -15.94 11.89
C TRP A 37 -7.72 -16.35 12.68
N LYS A 38 -7.83 -17.38 13.54
CA LYS A 38 -6.71 -17.94 14.30
C LYS A 38 -5.56 -18.34 13.39
N GLN A 39 -5.86 -19.07 12.32
CA GLN A 39 -4.85 -19.54 11.37
C GLN A 39 -4.16 -18.38 10.63
N THR A 40 -4.93 -17.40 10.18
CA THR A 40 -4.41 -16.29 9.35
C THR A 40 -3.58 -15.31 10.16
N THR A 41 -3.95 -15.07 11.42
CA THR A 41 -3.26 -14.13 12.31
C THR A 41 -2.13 -14.78 13.12
N ALA A 42 -2.05 -16.12 13.19
CA ALA A 42 -0.99 -16.85 13.89
C ALA A 42 0.45 -16.35 13.63
N PRO A 43 0.88 -16.04 12.38
CA PRO A 43 2.24 -15.61 12.10
C PRO A 43 2.52 -14.15 12.46
N VAL A 44 1.51 -13.34 12.81
CA VAL A 44 1.68 -11.94 13.18
C VAL A 44 2.48 -11.84 14.47
N ARG A 45 3.56 -11.05 14.45
CA ARG A 45 4.37 -10.75 15.63
C ARG A 45 3.88 -9.45 16.27
N PRO A 46 3.67 -9.42 17.59
CA PRO A 46 3.29 -8.19 18.28
C PRO A 46 4.38 -7.14 18.12
N SER A 47 3.99 -5.88 18.28
CA SER A 47 4.83 -4.70 18.18
C SER A 47 5.58 -4.56 16.84
N THR A 48 5.03 -5.13 15.79
CA THR A 48 5.56 -5.04 14.42
C THR A 48 4.91 -3.86 13.70
N TYR A 49 5.73 -2.92 13.24
CA TYR A 49 5.33 -1.86 12.31
C TYR A 49 5.06 -2.45 10.91
N ILE A 50 4.55 -1.64 9.99
CA ILE A 50 4.26 -2.09 8.62
C ILE A 50 5.54 -2.61 7.94
N GLY A 51 5.61 -3.92 7.70
CA GLY A 51 6.72 -4.59 7.02
C GLY A 51 7.06 -5.98 7.59
N PRO A 52 8.00 -6.71 6.98
CA PRO A 52 8.53 -7.95 7.53
C PRO A 52 9.32 -7.65 8.81
N TYR A 53 9.01 -8.37 9.90
CA TYR A 53 9.76 -8.26 11.15
C TYR A 53 11.16 -8.90 11.02
N LYS A 54 12.08 -8.53 11.92
CA LYS A 54 13.44 -9.09 11.98
C LYS A 54 13.38 -10.61 12.12
N GLY A 55 13.97 -11.34 11.16
CA GLY A 55 13.95 -12.81 11.14
C GLY A 55 12.70 -13.41 10.49
N CYS A 56 11.88 -12.62 9.78
CA CYS A 56 10.84 -13.14 8.90
C CYS A 56 11.48 -13.84 7.68
N GLY A 57 11.86 -15.11 7.83
CA GLY A 57 12.56 -15.92 6.83
C GLY A 57 11.73 -16.32 5.59
N LYS A 58 10.62 -15.63 5.32
CA LYS A 58 9.82 -15.80 4.10
C LYS A 58 10.08 -14.71 3.06
N VAL A 59 11.07 -13.86 3.27
CA VAL A 59 11.60 -13.03 2.18
C VAL A 59 12.17 -14.00 1.17
N LYS A 60 11.44 -14.23 0.07
CA LYS A 60 12.06 -14.75 -1.13
C LYS A 60 13.20 -13.79 -1.46
N GLU A 61 14.44 -14.22 -1.27
CA GLU A 61 15.60 -13.64 -1.94
C GLU A 61 15.18 -13.43 -3.39
N ASN A 62 15.04 -12.16 -3.81
CA ASN A 62 14.77 -11.65 -5.17
C ASN A 62 13.84 -10.42 -5.20
N THR A 63 13.39 -9.86 -4.07
CA THR A 63 12.91 -8.47 -4.08
C THR A 63 14.02 -7.59 -3.52
N PRO A 64 14.78 -6.84 -4.35
CA PRO A 64 15.73 -5.89 -3.81
C PRO A 64 14.95 -4.94 -2.91
N HIS A 65 15.38 -4.84 -1.65
CA HIS A 65 14.95 -3.77 -0.74
C HIS A 65 15.46 -2.43 -1.30
N GLN A 66 14.84 -1.96 -2.38
CA GLN A 66 14.95 -0.58 -2.80
C GLN A 66 14.08 0.18 -1.83
N GLY A 67 14.70 0.96 -0.94
CA GLY A 67 14.01 2.06 -0.29
C GLY A 67 13.29 2.85 -1.37
N ILE A 68 11.96 2.82 -1.36
CA ILE A 68 11.15 3.46 -2.38
C ILE A 68 11.19 4.96 -2.10
N THR A 69 12.24 5.64 -2.55
CA THR A 69 12.12 7.04 -2.97
C THR A 69 11.24 7.03 -4.22
N GLN A 70 9.92 7.19 -4.04
CA GLN A 70 9.02 7.51 -5.15
C GLN A 70 9.42 8.91 -5.65
N GLN A 71 10.41 9.01 -6.53
CA GLN A 71 10.50 10.16 -7.43
C GLN A 71 9.30 10.06 -8.35
N TYR A 72 8.32 10.92 -8.12
CA TYR A 72 7.21 11.14 -9.05
C TYR A 72 7.79 11.52 -10.42
N GLN A 73 7.93 10.54 -11.31
CA GLN A 73 8.17 10.77 -12.72
C GLN A 73 6.81 11.11 -13.34
N GLN A 74 6.58 12.42 -13.52
CA GLN A 74 5.47 12.96 -14.29
C GLN A 74 5.51 12.37 -15.71
N PRO A 75 4.43 11.73 -16.20
CA PRO A 75 4.37 11.33 -17.59
C PRO A 75 4.31 12.59 -18.46
N GLN A 76 5.34 12.80 -19.28
CA GLN A 76 5.35 13.81 -20.33
C GLN A 76 4.39 13.35 -21.43
N TYR A 77 3.16 13.88 -21.42
CA TYR A 77 2.23 13.72 -22.52
C TYR A 77 2.80 14.46 -23.74
N ILE A 78 3.30 13.70 -24.72
CA ILE A 78 3.63 14.23 -26.04
C ILE A 78 2.31 14.52 -26.76
N HIS A 79 1.89 15.79 -26.77
CA HIS A 79 0.83 16.26 -27.65
C HIS A 79 1.37 16.35 -29.08
N GLN A 80 1.18 15.29 -29.88
CA GLN A 80 1.34 15.37 -31.33
C GLN A 80 0.12 16.06 -31.92
N TYR A 81 0.25 17.37 -32.20
CA TYR A 81 -0.70 18.07 -33.05
C TYR A 81 -0.46 17.67 -34.51
N PRO A 82 -1.44 17.10 -35.23
CA PRO A 82 -1.34 16.99 -36.67
C PRO A 82 -1.46 18.40 -37.28
N ALA A 83 -0.42 18.82 -38.00
CA ALA A 83 -0.44 20.03 -38.79
C ALA A 83 -1.43 19.86 -39.95
N TYR A 84 -2.62 20.45 -39.84
CA TYR A 84 -3.53 20.59 -40.95
C TYR A 84 -2.95 21.64 -41.90
N ILE A 85 -2.42 21.19 -43.04
CA ILE A 85 -1.96 22.05 -44.13
C ILE A 85 -3.18 22.30 -45.03
N PRO A 86 -3.71 23.53 -45.13
CA PRO A 86 -4.77 23.84 -46.07
C PRO A 86 -4.16 24.00 -47.46
N SER A 87 -4.34 22.98 -48.32
CA SER A 87 -4.04 23.12 -49.74
C SER A 87 -5.15 23.94 -50.42
N TYR A 88 -4.86 25.20 -50.68
CA TYR A 88 -5.62 26.00 -51.64
C TYR A 88 -5.35 25.47 -53.05
N GLN A 89 -6.37 24.92 -53.70
CA GLN A 89 -6.56 25.01 -55.16
C GLN A 89 -8.00 25.49 -55.37
N GLN A 90 -8.22 26.74 -55.81
CA GLN A 90 -8.24 27.16 -57.22
C GLN A 90 -9.03 26.21 -58.11
N TYR A 91 -9.98 26.61 -58.94
CA TYR A 91 -10.67 27.86 -59.24
C TYR A 91 -11.69 27.38 -60.30
N TRP A 92 -12.96 27.78 -60.17
CA TRP A 92 -13.94 28.05 -61.24
C TRP A 92 -13.88 27.29 -62.59
N GLY A 93 -15.00 26.62 -62.90
CA GLY A 93 -15.36 26.10 -64.22
C GLY A 93 -16.73 25.44 -64.16
#